data_AF-A0A9W8WMG0-F1
#
_entry.id   AF-A0A9W8WMG0-F1
#
_cell.length_a   1.000
_cell.length_b   1.000
_cell.length_c   1.000
_cell.angle_alpha   90.00
_cell.angle_beta   90.00
_cell.angle_gamma   90.00
#
_symmetry.space_group_name_H-M   'P 1'
#
loop_
_entity.id
_entity.type
_entity.pdbx_description
1 polymer ?
#
loop_
_entity_poly.entity_id
_entity_poly.type
_entity_poly.pdbx_seq_one_letter_code
_entity_poly.pdbx_strand_id
1 'polypeptide(L)'
;MTRHFVTLLAAFGALGANAAVCRPSGSTTLATTTTEASSTVSVGSSTATETSSTISLESSTVIETVSTVSIETSTTITEASTSTQESSTTASTTSPAEPCVETQILVNPSFDDDQDETSWVFGQGTRLSDENTRSQPYGVAISIATLQQLDSPKQFRQTISRVSPHTYRLQYYVTNYSAVNAAFFICTVTPSINGQQLAQGPEVGSDGPIGWQRGEALWSTPSESEDATDVQVVFSVSCEGDFQTVLIALDDTSLTSVCGEQ
;
A
#
# COMPACT_ATOMS: atom_id res chain seq x y z
N MET A 1 -15.63 21.79 -71.68
CA MET A 1 -16.39 23.06 -71.75
C MET A 1 -17.47 22.95 -70.68
N THR A 2 -17.57 23.72 -69.61
CA THR A 2 -17.13 25.09 -69.33
C THR A 2 -17.02 25.22 -67.80
N ARG A 3 -15.93 25.86 -67.34
CA ARG A 3 -15.65 26.21 -65.94
C ARG A 3 -16.51 27.39 -65.51
N HIS A 4 -17.05 27.40 -64.28
CA HIS A 4 -17.32 28.65 -63.55
C HIS A 4 -16.74 28.58 -62.13
N PHE A 5 -15.68 29.36 -61.94
CA PHE A 5 -15.12 29.81 -60.67
C PHE A 5 -16.02 30.93 -60.13
N VAL A 6 -16.34 30.91 -58.84
CA VAL A 6 -16.75 32.12 -58.12
C VAL A 6 -15.86 32.24 -56.88
N THR A 7 -14.91 33.16 -57.00
CA THR A 7 -14.08 33.72 -55.93
C THR A 7 -14.84 34.89 -55.32
N LEU A 8 -14.92 34.99 -53.99
CA LEU A 8 -15.31 36.23 -53.33
C LEU A 8 -14.30 36.60 -52.25
N LEU A 9 -13.94 37.88 -52.29
CA LEU A 9 -12.82 38.53 -51.63
C LEU A 9 -13.16 38.95 -50.19
N ALA A 10 -12.08 39.23 -49.45
CA ALA A 10 -11.96 39.51 -48.02
C ALA A 10 -12.62 40.80 -47.50
N ALA A 11 -12.81 40.87 -46.17
CA ALA A 11 -12.71 42.12 -45.41
C ALA A 11 -12.06 41.87 -44.05
N PHE A 12 -10.97 42.60 -43.79
CA PHE A 12 -10.26 42.71 -42.53
C PHE A 12 -11.06 43.58 -41.54
N GLY A 13 -11.12 43.17 -40.27
CA GLY A 13 -11.54 43.99 -39.14
C GLY A 13 -10.55 43.84 -38.00
N ALA A 14 -9.67 44.83 -37.86
CA ALA A 14 -8.75 44.96 -36.74
C ALA A 14 -9.29 45.98 -35.71
N LEU A 15 -8.73 45.89 -34.50
CA LEU A 15 -8.70 46.84 -33.38
C LEU A 15 -9.67 46.57 -32.23
N GLY A 16 -9.07 46.38 -31.04
CA GLY A 16 -9.76 46.38 -29.76
C GLY A 16 -8.93 45.92 -28.57
N ALA A 17 -7.62 46.22 -28.52
CA ALA A 17 -6.83 46.04 -27.31
C ALA A 17 -7.17 47.15 -26.30
N ASN A 18 -7.71 46.79 -25.14
CA ASN A 18 -7.76 47.67 -23.98
C ASN A 18 -6.85 47.09 -22.89
N ALA A 19 -5.63 47.61 -22.83
CA ALA A 19 -4.78 47.51 -21.64
C ALA A 19 -5.11 48.73 -20.76
N ALA A 20 -5.62 48.50 -19.56
CA ALA A 20 -5.68 49.51 -18.51
C ALA A 20 -4.80 49.05 -17.35
N VAL A 21 -3.68 49.74 -17.16
CA VAL A 21 -2.71 49.57 -16.08
C VAL A 21 -2.60 50.89 -15.31
N CYS A 22 -2.65 50.76 -13.98
CA CYS A 22 -2.30 51.69 -12.91
C CYS A 22 -3.19 52.92 -12.65
N ARG A 23 -3.72 53.04 -11.42
CA ARG A 23 -3.05 53.77 -10.30
C ARG A 23 -3.89 53.75 -9.00
N PRO A 24 -3.27 53.54 -7.81
CA PRO A 24 -3.96 53.68 -6.54
C PRO A 24 -4.09 55.17 -6.19
N SER A 25 -5.29 55.59 -5.78
CA SER A 25 -5.52 56.90 -5.18
C SER A 25 -5.72 56.73 -3.68
N GLY A 26 -4.72 57.14 -2.91
CA GLY A 26 -4.88 57.38 -1.48
C GLY A 26 -5.28 58.83 -1.22
N SER A 27 -5.92 58.98 -0.07
CA SER A 27 -6.07 60.19 0.76
C SER A 27 -7.25 61.13 0.47
N THR A 28 -8.27 61.04 1.33
CA THR A 28 -8.85 62.24 1.94
C THR A 28 -9.01 61.99 3.43
N THR A 29 -8.21 62.73 4.19
CA THR A 29 -8.21 62.87 5.64
C THR A 29 -9.40 63.72 6.08
N LEU A 30 -10.12 63.32 7.13
CA LEU A 30 -10.64 64.27 8.09
C LEU A 30 -10.67 63.63 9.48
N ALA A 31 -9.98 64.32 10.38
CA ALA A 31 -9.67 63.92 11.74
C ALA A 31 -10.61 64.60 12.74
N THR A 32 -10.92 63.89 13.82
CA THR A 32 -11.10 64.37 15.21
C THR A 32 -11.47 63.12 16.03
N THR A 33 -10.95 62.79 17.22
CA THR A 33 -9.83 63.18 18.10
C THR A 33 -9.99 62.30 19.34
N THR A 34 -8.91 61.67 19.82
CA THR A 34 -8.56 61.32 21.24
C THR A 34 -9.61 60.61 22.12
N THR A 35 -9.28 59.52 22.81
CA THR A 35 -8.36 59.53 23.98
C THR A 35 -7.62 58.20 24.15
N GLU A 36 -6.37 58.32 24.58
CA GLU A 36 -5.43 57.27 24.96
C GLU A 36 -5.88 56.40 26.15
N ALA A 37 -5.50 55.12 26.13
CA ALA A 37 -5.03 54.44 27.33
C ALA A 37 -3.95 53.43 26.94
N SER A 38 -2.73 53.75 27.36
CA SER A 38 -1.52 52.93 27.33
C SER A 38 -1.69 51.67 28.18
N SER A 39 -1.25 50.52 27.68
CA SER A 39 -0.70 49.45 28.53
C SER A 39 0.17 48.50 27.71
N THR A 40 1.46 48.59 27.98
CA THR A 40 2.52 47.63 27.72
C THR A 40 2.22 46.29 28.41
N VAL A 41 2.32 45.17 27.69
CA VAL A 41 2.52 43.85 28.30
C VAL A 41 3.57 43.05 27.51
N SER A 42 4.75 43.02 28.12
CA SER A 42 5.72 41.92 28.25
C SER A 42 5.83 40.86 27.15
N VAL A 43 7.02 40.82 26.56
CA VAL A 43 7.64 39.64 25.96
C VAL A 43 7.80 38.57 27.03
N GLY A 44 7.08 37.45 26.89
CA GLY A 44 7.24 36.25 27.70
C GLY A 44 7.99 35.19 26.91
N SER A 45 9.32 35.21 27.01
CA SER A 45 10.20 34.11 26.60
C SER A 45 10.13 33.04 27.68
N SER A 46 9.47 31.92 27.43
CA SER A 46 9.57 30.74 28.28
C SER A 46 10.63 29.79 27.72
N THR A 47 11.80 29.90 28.35
CA THR A 47 12.85 28.91 28.42
C THR A 47 12.27 27.56 28.85
N ALA A 48 12.33 26.55 27.99
CA ALA A 48 12.22 25.16 28.42
C ALA A 48 13.65 24.60 28.45
N THR A 49 14.06 24.28 29.66
CA THR A 49 15.39 23.83 30.08
C THR A 49 15.82 22.58 29.36
N GLU A 50 17.09 22.56 28.94
CA GLU A 50 17.79 21.37 28.50
C GLU A 50 17.82 20.31 29.61
N THR A 51 17.66 19.05 29.24
CA THR A 51 18.31 17.96 29.95
C THR A 51 18.92 17.03 28.90
N SER A 52 20.20 17.27 28.68
CA SER A 52 21.13 16.35 28.05
C SER A 52 21.32 15.13 28.96
N SER A 53 21.12 13.93 28.41
CA SER A 53 21.66 12.70 28.98
C SER A 53 22.25 11.87 27.84
N THR A 54 23.56 11.99 27.73
CA THR A 54 24.46 11.13 26.96
C THR A 54 24.60 9.75 27.60
N ILE A 55 24.50 8.72 26.75
CA ILE A 55 25.29 7.48 26.68
C ILE A 55 25.57 6.72 28.00
N SER A 56 25.08 5.48 28.08
CA SER A 56 25.91 4.35 28.54
C SER A 56 25.43 3.04 27.91
N LEU A 57 26.25 2.48 27.02
CA LEU A 57 26.23 1.05 26.70
C LEU A 57 26.83 0.32 27.89
N GLU A 58 26.10 -0.63 28.46
CA GLU A 58 26.73 -1.73 29.19
C GLU A 58 26.20 -3.08 28.69
N SER A 59 27.19 -3.85 28.25
CA SER A 59 27.17 -5.26 27.91
C SER A 59 26.54 -6.08 29.03
N SER A 60 25.62 -6.99 28.70
CA SER A 60 25.25 -8.08 29.59
C SER A 60 25.61 -9.40 28.94
N THR A 61 26.65 -9.97 29.52
CA THR A 61 27.28 -11.25 29.29
C THR A 61 26.33 -12.44 29.44
N VAL A 62 26.54 -13.37 28.52
CA VAL A 62 26.27 -14.81 28.57
C VAL A 62 26.28 -15.38 30.00
N ILE A 63 25.23 -16.12 30.34
CA ILE A 63 25.29 -17.18 31.35
C ILE A 63 24.86 -18.47 30.66
N GLU A 64 25.85 -19.30 30.37
CA GLU A 64 25.69 -20.72 30.07
C GLU A 64 25.12 -21.42 31.30
N THR A 65 23.95 -22.04 31.17
CA THR A 65 23.53 -23.12 32.05
C THR A 65 23.83 -24.45 31.37
N VAL A 66 25.05 -24.94 31.61
CA VAL A 66 25.43 -26.33 31.37
C VAL A 66 24.69 -27.20 32.38
N SER A 67 23.65 -27.91 31.93
CA SER A 67 23.09 -29.03 32.68
C SER A 67 23.98 -30.26 32.50
N THR A 68 24.77 -30.54 33.53
CA THR A 68 25.45 -31.82 33.75
C THR A 68 24.42 -32.88 34.16
N VAL A 69 24.15 -33.85 33.28
CA VAL A 69 23.52 -35.11 33.68
C VAL A 69 24.60 -36.19 33.71
N SER A 70 24.80 -36.71 34.91
CA SER A 70 25.73 -37.76 35.28
C SER A 70 25.52 -39.04 34.48
N ILE A 71 26.65 -39.55 34.00
CA ILE A 71 26.87 -40.93 33.59
C ILE A 71 27.09 -41.76 34.85
N GLU A 72 26.16 -42.65 35.19
CA GLU A 72 26.44 -43.80 36.05
C GLU A 72 26.42 -45.08 35.21
N THR A 73 27.50 -45.84 35.39
CA THR A 73 27.75 -47.13 34.75
C THR A 73 27.18 -48.23 35.64
N SER A 74 26.51 -49.22 35.09
CA SER A 74 26.42 -50.54 35.71
C SER A 74 26.26 -51.62 34.65
N THR A 75 27.27 -52.48 34.61
CA THR A 75 27.35 -53.74 33.85
C THR A 75 26.61 -54.86 34.58
N THR A 76 25.80 -55.64 33.86
CA THR A 76 25.67 -57.08 34.14
C THR A 76 25.26 -57.84 32.88
N ILE A 77 26.04 -58.88 32.57
CA ILE A 77 25.83 -59.88 31.52
C ILE A 77 24.88 -60.95 32.06
N THR A 78 23.85 -61.33 31.31
CA THR A 78 23.27 -62.68 31.36
C THR A 78 22.72 -63.06 29.97
N GLU A 79 23.25 -64.16 29.43
CA GLU A 79 22.81 -64.82 28.21
C GLU A 79 21.41 -65.44 28.36
N ALA A 80 20.56 -65.30 27.34
CA ALA A 80 19.52 -66.29 27.03
C ALA A 80 19.13 -66.17 25.54
N SER A 81 19.51 -67.20 24.79
CA SER A 81 19.17 -67.47 23.39
C SER A 81 17.66 -67.49 23.13
N THR A 82 17.17 -66.87 22.05
CA THR A 82 16.41 -67.54 20.97
C THR A 82 15.89 -66.58 19.89
N SER A 83 15.97 -67.09 18.65
CA SER A 83 15.16 -66.78 17.46
C SER A 83 15.41 -65.47 16.70
N THR A 84 16.27 -65.62 15.69
CA THR A 84 16.24 -64.91 14.40
C THR A 84 14.82 -64.79 13.82
N GLN A 85 14.31 -63.55 13.80
CA GLN A 85 13.45 -63.08 12.73
C GLN A 85 14.05 -61.76 12.23
N GLU A 86 14.70 -61.85 11.08
CA GLU A 86 15.17 -60.72 10.28
C GLU A 86 13.93 -60.01 9.71
N SER A 87 13.31 -59.17 10.53
CA SER A 87 12.38 -58.15 10.04
C SER A 87 13.25 -56.95 9.68
N SER A 88 13.53 -56.80 8.39
CA SER A 88 14.17 -55.61 7.83
C SER A 88 13.21 -54.44 7.99
N THR A 89 13.24 -53.79 9.16
CA THR A 89 12.72 -52.44 9.34
C THR A 89 13.67 -51.51 8.58
N THR A 90 13.36 -51.24 7.32
CA THR A 90 13.82 -50.02 6.66
C THR A 90 13.36 -48.85 7.51
N ALA A 91 14.26 -48.33 8.34
CA ALA A 91 14.09 -47.08 9.02
C ALA A 91 14.03 -45.99 7.95
N SER A 92 12.81 -45.60 7.56
CA SER A 92 12.60 -44.35 6.84
C SER A 92 13.20 -43.26 7.69
N THR A 93 14.33 -42.74 7.24
CA THR A 93 14.96 -41.56 7.80
C THR A 93 14.05 -40.41 7.41
N THR A 94 13.08 -40.09 8.27
CA THR A 94 12.27 -38.88 8.13
C THR A 94 13.24 -37.73 8.32
N SER A 95 13.75 -37.19 7.21
CA SER A 95 14.43 -35.89 7.24
C SER A 95 13.47 -34.92 7.95
N PRO A 96 13.94 -34.12 8.92
CA PRO A 96 13.09 -33.11 9.50
C PRO A 96 12.53 -32.25 8.37
N ALA A 97 11.21 -32.08 8.35
CA ALA A 97 10.56 -31.18 7.41
C ALA A 97 11.21 -29.80 7.55
N GLU A 98 11.56 -29.20 6.43
CA GLU A 98 12.16 -27.86 6.42
C GLU A 98 11.20 -26.88 7.12
N PRO A 99 11.68 -26.01 8.03
CA PRO A 99 10.81 -25.10 8.74
C PRO A 99 10.08 -24.20 7.74
N CYS A 100 8.74 -24.21 7.77
CA CYS A 100 7.96 -23.29 6.96
C CYS A 100 8.22 -21.86 7.43
N VAL A 101 8.73 -21.02 6.54
CA VAL A 101 8.95 -19.59 6.79
C VAL A 101 8.01 -18.79 5.88
N GLU A 102 7.16 -17.98 6.51
CA GLU A 102 6.31 -17.02 5.80
C GLU A 102 7.21 -15.99 5.09
N THR A 103 7.05 -15.88 3.78
CA THR A 103 7.90 -15.08 2.89
C THR A 103 7.01 -14.18 2.04
N GLN A 104 7.22 -12.87 2.16
CA GLN A 104 6.62 -11.84 1.30
C GLN A 104 7.28 -11.89 -0.08
N ILE A 105 6.47 -11.86 -1.14
CA ILE A 105 6.98 -11.92 -2.52
C ILE A 105 6.66 -10.68 -3.37
N LEU A 106 5.89 -9.72 -2.85
CA LEU A 106 5.74 -8.41 -3.49
C LEU A 106 6.99 -7.56 -3.30
N VAL A 107 7.39 -6.84 -4.35
CA VAL A 107 8.46 -5.84 -4.32
C VAL A 107 7.86 -4.48 -3.98
N ASN A 108 8.50 -3.72 -3.09
CA ASN A 108 8.00 -2.43 -2.58
C ASN A 108 6.52 -2.49 -2.13
N PRO A 109 6.17 -3.37 -1.17
CA PRO A 109 4.79 -3.60 -0.74
C PRO A 109 4.10 -2.38 -0.10
N SER A 110 4.87 -1.49 0.53
CA SER A 110 4.41 -0.25 1.16
C SER A 110 4.57 0.97 0.26
N PHE A 111 5.02 0.79 -0.99
CA PHE A 111 5.18 1.86 -1.99
C PHE A 111 6.21 2.95 -1.65
N ASP A 112 6.98 2.78 -0.57
CA ASP A 112 7.89 3.78 -0.03
C ASP A 112 9.22 3.91 -0.77
N ASP A 113 9.60 2.91 -1.58
CA ASP A 113 10.81 3.00 -2.40
C ASP A 113 10.56 3.94 -3.59
N ASP A 114 11.12 5.16 -3.51
CA ASP A 114 10.89 6.30 -4.41
C ASP A 114 11.86 6.38 -5.60
N GLN A 115 12.72 5.39 -5.77
CA GLN A 115 13.61 5.31 -6.92
C GLN A 115 12.75 5.08 -8.17
N ASP A 116 13.02 5.84 -9.25
CA ASP A 116 12.26 6.02 -10.50
C ASP A 116 11.72 4.75 -11.24
N GLU A 117 11.90 3.56 -10.68
CA GLU A 117 11.49 2.25 -11.19
C GLU A 117 10.67 1.49 -10.14
N THR A 118 9.53 2.04 -9.73
CA THR A 118 8.54 1.24 -8.98
C THR A 118 8.19 0.00 -9.81
N SER A 119 8.30 -1.19 -9.20
CA SER A 119 7.92 -2.46 -9.82
C SER A 119 6.42 -2.56 -10.10
N TRP A 120 5.65 -1.54 -9.66
CA TRP A 120 4.23 -1.40 -9.89
C TRP A 120 3.94 -0.64 -11.19
N VAL A 121 3.04 -1.20 -12.00
CA VAL A 121 2.50 -0.55 -13.18
C VAL A 121 1.13 0.02 -12.86
N PHE A 122 1.03 1.34 -12.88
CA PHE A 122 -0.21 2.08 -12.64
C PHE A 122 -1.02 2.25 -13.93
N GLY A 123 -2.29 1.86 -13.88
CA GLY A 123 -3.26 2.10 -14.93
C GLY A 123 -3.83 3.52 -14.90
N GLN A 124 -4.81 3.76 -15.76
CA GLN A 124 -5.49 5.06 -15.78
C GLN A 124 -6.14 5.34 -14.41
N GLY A 125 -5.96 6.56 -13.91
CA GLY A 125 -6.57 7.02 -12.67
C GLY A 125 -5.95 6.44 -11.40
N THR A 126 -4.88 5.65 -11.50
CA THR A 126 -4.07 5.21 -10.35
C THR A 126 -2.70 5.85 -10.42
N ARG A 127 -2.12 6.19 -9.25
CA ARG A 127 -0.77 6.76 -9.15
C ARG A 127 -0.20 6.54 -7.76
N LEU A 128 1.13 6.61 -7.66
CA LEU A 128 1.81 6.84 -6.38
C LEU A 128 1.40 8.22 -5.82
N SER A 129 1.23 8.31 -4.51
CA SER A 129 0.78 9.51 -3.82
C SER A 129 1.29 9.55 -2.39
N ASP A 130 1.67 10.74 -1.92
CA ASP A 130 1.95 11.06 -0.51
C ASP A 130 0.71 11.57 0.23
N GLU A 131 -0.40 11.75 -0.49
CA GLU A 131 -1.69 12.10 0.10
C GLU A 131 -2.34 10.89 0.78
N ASN A 132 -2.68 11.04 2.07
CA ASN A 132 -3.45 10.07 2.84
C ASN A 132 -2.89 8.64 2.73
N THR A 133 -1.63 8.47 3.12
CA THR A 133 -0.96 7.18 3.20
C THR A 133 -1.12 6.55 4.58
N ARG A 134 -1.03 5.23 4.65
CA ARG A 134 -1.09 4.46 5.91
C ARG A 134 0.31 4.34 6.50
N SER A 135 1.26 3.92 5.67
CA SER A 135 2.70 4.00 5.91
C SER A 135 3.24 5.24 5.19
N GLN A 136 4.20 5.93 5.81
CA GLN A 136 4.89 7.03 5.14
C GLN A 136 6.14 6.52 4.43
N PRO A 137 6.56 7.15 3.32
CA PRO A 137 5.95 8.34 2.71
C PRO A 137 4.82 8.13 1.70
N TYR A 138 4.67 6.95 1.09
CA TYR A 138 3.84 6.81 -0.11
C TYR A 138 2.79 5.71 -0.01
N GLY A 139 1.76 5.84 -0.86
CA GLY A 139 0.74 4.83 -1.10
C GLY A 139 0.16 4.99 -2.50
N VAL A 140 -0.93 4.29 -2.80
CA VAL A 140 -1.61 4.36 -4.10
C VAL A 140 -2.87 5.20 -3.98
N ALA A 141 -2.93 6.32 -4.71
CA ALA A 141 -4.15 7.08 -4.90
C ALA A 141 -4.89 6.62 -6.17
N ILE A 142 -6.19 6.39 -6.05
CA ILE A 142 -7.09 6.03 -7.13
C ILE A 142 -8.18 7.10 -7.25
N SER A 143 -8.28 7.72 -8.43
CA SER A 143 -9.32 8.69 -8.78
C SER A 143 -10.33 8.08 -9.73
N ILE A 144 -11.59 8.08 -9.31
CA ILE A 144 -12.73 7.58 -10.09
C ILE A 144 -13.71 8.72 -10.29
N ALA A 145 -13.94 9.08 -11.55
CA ALA A 145 -14.88 10.14 -11.93
C ALA A 145 -15.98 9.59 -12.84
N THR A 146 -17.23 9.90 -12.53
CA THR A 146 -18.43 9.33 -13.17
C THR A 146 -18.53 9.69 -14.66
N LEU A 147 -17.99 10.86 -15.04
CA LEU A 147 -18.00 11.35 -16.42
C LEU A 147 -16.80 10.86 -17.26
N GLN A 148 -15.80 10.23 -16.64
CA GLN A 148 -14.64 9.66 -17.32
C GLN A 148 -14.79 8.14 -17.34
N GLN A 149 -15.67 7.67 -18.22
CA GLN A 149 -15.86 6.28 -18.67
C GLN A 149 -15.53 5.18 -17.63
N LEU A 150 -16.60 4.59 -17.11
CA LEU A 150 -16.65 3.30 -16.41
C LEU A 150 -15.96 2.13 -17.18
N ASP A 151 -15.55 2.33 -18.43
CA ASP A 151 -15.05 1.27 -19.32
C ASP A 151 -13.58 0.89 -19.11
N SER A 152 -12.81 1.67 -18.35
CA SER A 152 -11.41 1.33 -18.04
C SER A 152 -11.23 1.02 -16.55
N PRO A 153 -10.86 -0.22 -16.18
CA PRO A 153 -10.67 -0.61 -14.79
C PRO A 153 -9.58 0.26 -14.16
N LYS A 154 -9.89 0.85 -13.00
CA LYS A 154 -8.89 1.56 -12.21
C LYS A 154 -8.06 0.53 -11.49
N GLN A 155 -6.87 0.28 -12.01
CA GLN A 155 -6.05 -0.81 -11.54
C GLN A 155 -4.58 -0.43 -11.47
N PHE A 156 -3.86 -1.16 -10.64
CA PHE A 156 -2.41 -1.19 -10.63
C PHE A 156 -1.97 -2.64 -10.43
N ARG A 157 -0.77 -2.97 -10.91
CA ARG A 157 -0.31 -4.36 -10.96
C ARG A 157 1.19 -4.50 -10.78
N GLN A 158 1.62 -5.68 -10.36
CA GLN A 158 3.01 -6.10 -10.35
C GLN A 158 3.11 -7.49 -10.98
N THR A 159 4.21 -7.75 -11.68
CA THR A 159 4.53 -9.08 -12.21
C THR A 159 5.73 -9.64 -11.44
N ILE A 160 5.57 -10.84 -10.89
CA ILE A 160 6.59 -11.57 -10.16
C ILE A 160 7.12 -12.67 -11.06
N SER A 161 8.40 -12.62 -11.41
CA SER A 161 8.97 -13.52 -12.43
C SER A 161 8.91 -15.00 -12.04
N ARG A 162 9.05 -15.33 -10.75
CA ARG A 162 9.00 -16.68 -10.22
C ARG A 162 8.35 -16.72 -8.85
N VAL A 163 7.41 -17.63 -8.65
CA VAL A 163 6.69 -17.86 -7.40
C VAL A 163 6.70 -19.35 -7.11
N SER A 164 7.29 -19.74 -5.98
CA SER A 164 7.39 -21.15 -5.61
C SER A 164 6.06 -21.74 -5.19
N PRO A 165 5.89 -23.07 -5.32
CA PRO A 165 4.66 -23.75 -4.94
C PRO A 165 4.28 -23.48 -3.48
N HIS A 166 3.18 -22.75 -3.26
CA HIS A 166 2.66 -22.48 -1.91
C HIS A 166 1.24 -21.92 -1.93
N THR A 167 0.61 -21.87 -0.76
CA THR A 167 -0.57 -21.02 -0.55
C THR A 167 -0.15 -19.68 0.03
N TYR A 168 -0.50 -18.61 -0.66
CA TYR A 168 -0.21 -17.24 -0.29
C TYR A 168 -1.44 -16.54 0.25
N ARG A 169 -1.22 -15.65 1.21
CA ARG A 169 -2.19 -14.70 1.73
C ARG A 169 -1.89 -13.33 1.13
N LEU A 170 -2.83 -12.82 0.35
CA LEU A 170 -2.84 -11.45 -0.10
C LEU A 170 -3.48 -10.57 1.00
N GLN A 171 -2.82 -9.50 1.42
CA GLN A 171 -3.41 -8.48 2.29
C GLN A 171 -3.16 -7.08 1.73
N TYR A 172 -4.01 -6.13 2.10
CA TYR A 172 -3.87 -4.72 1.76
C TYR A 172 -4.74 -3.87 2.68
N TYR A 173 -4.46 -2.57 2.73
CA TYR A 173 -5.33 -1.60 3.40
C TYR A 173 -5.92 -0.62 2.39
N VAL A 174 -7.20 -0.28 2.58
CA VAL A 174 -7.94 0.63 1.71
C VAL A 174 -8.74 1.64 2.53
N THR A 175 -8.86 2.86 2.05
CA THR A 175 -9.76 3.86 2.62
C THR A 175 -10.31 4.81 1.57
N ASN A 176 -11.49 5.37 1.84
CA ASN A 176 -11.94 6.57 1.15
C ASN A 176 -11.44 7.80 1.91
N TYR A 177 -10.78 8.73 1.21
CA TYR A 177 -10.26 9.95 1.86
C TYR A 177 -10.84 11.25 1.30
N SER A 178 -11.43 11.21 0.10
CA SER A 178 -12.11 12.37 -0.46
C SER A 178 -13.21 11.96 -1.43
N ALA A 179 -14.26 12.77 -1.49
CA ALA A 179 -15.34 12.63 -2.46
C ALA A 179 -15.95 14.00 -2.78
N VAL A 180 -16.35 14.19 -4.04
CA VAL A 180 -16.93 15.44 -4.55
C VAL A 180 -18.31 15.16 -5.12
N ASN A 181 -19.29 15.96 -4.70
CA ASN A 181 -20.70 15.82 -5.06
C ASN A 181 -21.18 14.37 -4.89
N ALA A 182 -20.83 13.76 -3.76
CA ALA A 182 -21.05 12.35 -3.48
C ALA A 182 -22.17 12.19 -2.46
N ALA A 183 -23.40 12.02 -2.95
CA ALA A 183 -24.57 11.82 -2.09
C ALA A 183 -24.54 10.42 -1.45
N PHE A 184 -24.15 9.41 -2.23
CA PHE A 184 -23.95 8.05 -1.77
C PHE A 184 -23.03 7.31 -2.75
N PHE A 185 -22.05 6.59 -2.24
CA PHE A 185 -21.26 5.68 -3.05
C PHE A 185 -20.66 4.55 -2.21
N ILE A 186 -20.38 3.44 -2.88
CA ILE A 186 -19.62 2.32 -2.35
C ILE A 186 -18.52 1.97 -3.35
N CYS A 187 -17.33 1.75 -2.83
CA CYS A 187 -16.18 1.28 -3.58
C CYS A 187 -15.69 -0.04 -3.01
N THR A 188 -15.25 -0.93 -3.89
CA THR A 188 -14.67 -2.23 -3.56
C THR A 188 -13.36 -2.42 -4.29
N VAL A 189 -12.44 -3.11 -3.61
CA VAL A 189 -11.19 -3.58 -4.21
C VAL A 189 -11.36 -5.05 -4.54
N THR A 190 -11.09 -5.39 -5.79
CA THR A 190 -11.13 -6.76 -6.31
C THR A 190 -9.74 -7.13 -6.78
N PRO A 191 -8.97 -7.86 -5.96
CA PRO A 191 -7.68 -8.37 -6.39
C PRO A 191 -7.83 -9.56 -7.33
N SER A 192 -6.84 -9.78 -8.18
CA SER A 192 -6.71 -10.98 -9.01
C SER A 192 -5.25 -11.38 -9.16
N ILE A 193 -5.02 -12.69 -9.30
CA ILE A 193 -3.69 -13.25 -9.56
C ILE A 193 -3.78 -14.15 -10.80
N ASN A 194 -3.00 -13.85 -11.85
CA ASN A 194 -3.05 -14.54 -13.14
C ASN A 194 -4.47 -14.62 -13.74
N GLY A 195 -5.26 -13.55 -13.57
CA GLY A 195 -6.64 -13.48 -14.04
C GLY A 195 -7.66 -14.23 -13.17
N GLN A 196 -7.23 -14.99 -12.16
CA GLN A 196 -8.12 -15.53 -11.15
C GLN A 196 -8.54 -14.41 -10.19
N GLN A 197 -9.81 -14.02 -10.25
CA GLN A 197 -10.39 -13.10 -9.30
C GLN A 197 -10.40 -13.72 -7.89
N LEU A 198 -9.89 -12.98 -6.92
CA LEU A 198 -9.89 -13.38 -5.51
C LEU A 198 -11.12 -12.79 -4.79
N ALA A 199 -11.29 -13.16 -3.52
CA ALA A 199 -12.35 -12.61 -2.69
C ALA A 199 -12.31 -11.07 -2.70
N GLN A 200 -13.49 -10.45 -2.85
CA GLN A 200 -13.62 -9.00 -2.80
C GLN A 200 -13.26 -8.48 -1.41
N GLY A 201 -12.64 -7.31 -1.39
CA GLY A 201 -12.29 -6.59 -0.17
C GLY A 201 -13.47 -5.98 0.56
N PRO A 202 -13.18 -5.27 1.67
CA PRO A 202 -14.18 -4.48 2.37
C PRO A 202 -14.72 -3.37 1.46
N GLU A 203 -15.99 -3.04 1.67
CA GLU A 203 -16.64 -1.88 1.09
C GLU A 203 -16.19 -0.60 1.82
N VAL A 204 -15.78 0.42 1.07
CA VAL A 204 -15.49 1.76 1.59
C VAL A 204 -16.38 2.77 0.87
N GLY A 205 -16.90 3.78 1.57
CA GLY A 205 -17.91 4.65 0.97
C GLY A 205 -18.56 5.60 1.95
N SER A 206 -19.71 6.14 1.55
CA SER A 206 -20.46 7.15 2.32
C SER A 206 -20.98 6.63 3.66
N ASP A 207 -21.40 5.36 3.71
CA ASP A 207 -21.93 4.68 4.90
C ASP A 207 -20.98 3.58 5.43
N GLY A 208 -19.76 3.55 4.92
CA GLY A 208 -18.75 2.55 5.25
C GLY A 208 -18.01 2.84 6.56
N PRO A 209 -17.23 1.86 7.04
CA PRO A 209 -16.33 2.07 8.17
C PRO A 209 -15.32 3.18 7.87
N ILE A 210 -15.13 4.09 8.83
CA ILE A 210 -14.21 5.22 8.72
C ILE A 210 -12.76 4.74 8.92
N GLY A 211 -11.85 5.24 8.08
CA GLY A 211 -10.42 4.95 8.17
C GLY A 211 -9.99 3.73 7.36
N TRP A 212 -8.79 3.25 7.62
CA TRP A 212 -8.17 2.14 6.88
C TRP A 212 -8.83 0.80 7.18
N GLN A 213 -9.36 0.16 6.14
CA GLN A 213 -9.95 -1.17 6.18
C GLN A 213 -8.99 -2.19 5.60
N ARG A 214 -8.86 -3.36 6.24
CA ARG A 214 -8.00 -4.44 5.75
C ARG A 214 -8.78 -5.35 4.81
N GLY A 215 -8.27 -5.53 3.59
CA GLY A 215 -8.68 -6.61 2.70
C GLY A 215 -7.74 -7.80 2.82
N GLU A 216 -8.28 -9.00 2.63
CA GLU A 216 -7.51 -10.24 2.66
C GLU A 216 -8.10 -11.27 1.70
N ALA A 217 -7.24 -12.04 1.03
CA ALA A 217 -7.63 -13.22 0.26
C ALA A 217 -6.54 -14.28 0.26
N LEU A 218 -6.92 -15.53 0.01
CA LEU A 218 -5.98 -16.63 -0.21
C LEU A 218 -5.87 -16.95 -1.70
N TRP A 219 -4.66 -17.33 -2.12
CA TRP A 219 -4.38 -17.82 -3.46
C TRP A 219 -3.33 -18.93 -3.38
N SER A 220 -3.52 -20.01 -4.12
CA SER A 220 -2.55 -21.10 -4.21
C SER A 220 -1.97 -21.14 -5.61
N THR A 221 -0.69 -21.48 -5.72
CA THR A 221 -0.06 -21.72 -7.02
C THR A 221 -0.79 -22.84 -7.78
N PRO A 222 -0.80 -22.80 -9.13
CA PRO A 222 -1.46 -23.84 -9.92
C PRO A 222 -0.83 -25.23 -9.79
N SER A 223 0.45 -25.30 -9.39
CA SER A 223 1.22 -26.52 -9.21
C SER A 223 1.74 -26.60 -7.76
N GLU A 224 1.83 -27.81 -7.24
CA GLU A 224 2.42 -28.12 -5.93
C GLU A 224 3.93 -28.40 -6.02
N SER A 225 4.48 -28.54 -7.23
CA SER A 225 5.88 -28.92 -7.43
C SER A 225 6.66 -28.03 -8.39
N GLU A 226 5.98 -27.19 -9.17
CA GLU A 226 6.62 -26.32 -10.18
C GLU A 226 6.38 -24.85 -9.86
N ASP A 227 7.44 -24.04 -9.96
CA ASP A 227 7.35 -22.59 -9.83
C ASP A 227 6.37 -22.03 -10.88
N ALA A 228 5.47 -21.15 -10.44
CA ALA A 228 4.69 -20.32 -11.33
C ALA A 228 5.58 -19.18 -11.87
N THR A 229 5.47 -18.88 -13.16
CA THR A 229 6.24 -17.81 -13.81
C THR A 229 5.35 -16.66 -14.23
N ASP A 230 5.93 -15.45 -14.25
CA ASP A 230 5.27 -14.20 -14.65
C ASP A 230 3.92 -13.99 -13.95
N VAL A 231 3.87 -14.27 -12.65
CA VAL A 231 2.66 -14.16 -11.84
C VAL A 231 2.25 -12.70 -11.74
N GLN A 232 1.11 -12.35 -12.32
CA GLN A 232 0.58 -11.01 -12.32
C GLN A 232 -0.41 -10.82 -11.17
N VAL A 233 -0.07 -9.95 -10.22
CA VAL A 233 -0.96 -9.50 -9.14
C VAL A 233 -1.58 -8.18 -9.54
N VAL A 234 -2.91 -8.10 -9.58
CA VAL A 234 -3.65 -6.91 -10.00
C VAL A 234 -4.64 -6.52 -8.91
N PHE A 235 -4.66 -5.24 -8.53
CA PHE A 235 -5.71 -4.66 -7.71
C PHE A 235 -6.61 -3.82 -8.60
N SER A 236 -7.89 -4.17 -8.69
CA SER A 236 -8.89 -3.38 -9.42
C SER A 236 -9.85 -2.72 -8.45
N VAL A 237 -10.15 -1.44 -8.66
CA VAL A 237 -11.09 -0.67 -7.84
C VAL A 237 -12.30 -0.30 -8.67
N SER A 238 -13.48 -0.62 -8.15
CA SER A 238 -14.77 -0.24 -8.72
C SER A 238 -15.56 0.55 -7.69
N CYS A 239 -16.27 1.59 -8.14
CA CYS A 239 -17.22 2.33 -7.32
C CYS A 239 -18.57 2.41 -8.02
N GLU A 240 -19.63 2.35 -7.24
CA GLU A 240 -21.01 2.56 -7.67
C GLU A 240 -21.69 3.59 -6.77
N GLY A 241 -22.75 4.22 -7.29
CA GLY A 241 -23.51 5.25 -6.57
C GLY A 241 -23.59 6.59 -7.32
N ASP A 242 -23.95 7.63 -6.58
CA ASP A 242 -24.09 9.01 -7.03
C ASP A 242 -22.95 9.87 -6.49
N PHE A 243 -21.97 10.09 -7.34
CA PHE A 243 -20.81 10.93 -7.09
C PHE A 243 -20.35 11.62 -8.38
N GLN A 244 -19.58 12.70 -8.27
CA GLN A 244 -18.84 13.24 -9.42
C GLN A 244 -17.43 12.66 -9.48
N THR A 245 -16.73 12.67 -8.34
CA THR A 245 -15.38 12.13 -8.19
C THR A 245 -15.23 11.52 -6.80
N VAL A 246 -14.59 10.36 -6.72
CA VAL A 246 -14.17 9.70 -5.48
C VAL A 246 -12.68 9.44 -5.54
N LEU A 247 -11.99 9.69 -4.43
CA LEU A 247 -10.58 9.34 -4.22
C LEU A 247 -10.47 8.23 -3.17
N ILE A 248 -9.85 7.12 -3.58
CA ILE A 248 -9.54 5.98 -2.73
C ILE A 248 -8.02 5.94 -2.54
N ALA A 249 -7.57 5.59 -1.34
CA ALA A 249 -6.18 5.29 -1.08
C ALA A 249 -6.03 3.79 -0.76
N LEU A 250 -4.99 3.16 -1.30
CA LEU A 250 -4.54 1.82 -0.96
C LEU A 250 -3.08 1.86 -0.50
N ASP A 251 -2.75 1.04 0.48
CA ASP A 251 -1.41 1.00 1.04
C ASP A 251 -1.11 -0.36 1.69
N ASP A 252 0.15 -0.60 2.05
CA ASP A 252 0.64 -1.74 2.82
C ASP A 252 0.14 -3.09 2.25
N THR A 253 0.49 -3.35 1.00
CA THR A 253 0.13 -4.62 0.34
C THR A 253 1.04 -5.76 0.79
N SER A 254 0.54 -6.98 0.77
CA SER A 254 1.38 -8.16 0.95
C SER A 254 0.85 -9.35 0.18
N LEU A 255 1.77 -10.21 -0.27
CA LEU A 255 1.49 -11.55 -0.74
C LEU A 255 2.50 -12.45 -0.04
N THR A 256 2.09 -13.05 1.07
CA THR A 256 3.00 -13.78 1.97
C THR A 256 2.65 -15.26 1.96
N SER A 257 3.64 -16.14 1.83
CA SER A 257 3.43 -17.58 1.98
C SER A 257 2.84 -17.89 3.36
N VAL A 258 1.84 -18.78 3.43
CA VAL A 258 1.16 -19.13 4.68
C VAL A 258 1.75 -20.40 5.25
N CYS A 259 2.14 -20.37 6.52
CA CYS A 259 2.57 -21.58 7.21
C CYS A 259 1.42 -22.22 8.01
N GLY A 260 1.12 -23.48 7.73
CA GLY A 260 0.05 -24.25 8.38
C GLY A 260 -0.09 -25.63 7.73
N GLU A 261 -0.54 -26.63 8.50
CA GLU A 261 -0.47 -28.06 8.14
C GLU A 261 -1.12 -28.36 6.78
N GLN A 262 -0.28 -28.75 5.81
CA GLN A 262 -0.69 -29.57 4.68
C GLN A 262 -0.98 -30.99 5.14
#